data_AF-A0A8J7E611-F1
#
_entry.id   AF-A0A8J7E611-F1
#
_cell.length_a   1.000
_cell.length_b   1.000
_cell.length_c   1.000
_cell.angle_alpha   90.00
_cell.angle_beta   90.00
_cell.angle_gamma   90.00
#
_symmetry.space_group_name_H-M   'P 1'
#
loop_
_entity.id
_entity.type
_entity.pdbx_description
1 polymer ?
#
loop_
_entity_poly.entity_id
_entity_poly.type
_entity_poly.pdbx_seq_one_letter_code
_entity_poly.pdbx_strand_id
1 'polypeptide(L)'
;MAFDYKVPTAFMGATTLVLLLSGFKGINSNHLTTTHLVYAGLRASPESAWLGLPLPPPPEDPKPATSRDPLLCLITPSSTDKSVSEVWSSAPYFVWAEKFLAPEIRSSVARIAIVLPSSQTVVWSQRLPIDRESITTPASPWRLQQLAYDGVALEAEQIYVWHLLDSHDRSLGSGSFRVMALAEQRAITAELASVEEDMANQSATAAEIAAAKVQYFADRQMWADAMQMSFSVEAPSTLLVKFQSQIPNRVCGTP
;
A
#
# COMPACT_ATOMS: atom_id res chain seq x y z
N MET A 1 42.67 -2.22 -25.43
CA MET A 1 42.02 -1.01 -24.86
C MET A 1 41.91 -1.24 -23.36
N ALA A 2 42.73 -0.54 -22.57
CA ALA A 2 42.79 -0.68 -21.12
C ALA A 2 41.87 0.37 -20.49
N PHE A 3 40.96 -0.06 -19.62
CA PHE A 3 40.10 0.83 -18.85
C PHE A 3 40.70 1.04 -17.47
N ASP A 4 41.06 2.28 -17.19
CA ASP A 4 41.57 2.78 -15.92
C ASP A 4 40.37 3.18 -15.04
N TYR A 5 40.17 2.46 -13.93
CA TYR A 5 39.07 2.70 -12.98
C TYR A 5 39.59 3.46 -11.76
N LYS A 6 39.25 4.75 -11.67
CA LYS A 6 39.43 5.55 -10.45
C LYS A 6 38.25 5.33 -9.49
N VAL A 7 38.57 4.91 -8.28
CA VAL A 7 37.64 4.79 -7.14
C VAL A 7 37.43 6.17 -6.51
N PRO A 8 36.19 6.65 -6.28
CA PRO A 8 35.96 7.79 -5.43
C PRO A 8 35.85 7.38 -3.95
N THR A 9 36.55 8.17 -3.15
CA THR A 9 36.77 8.09 -1.71
C THR A 9 35.49 8.38 -0.92
N ALA A 10 35.26 7.61 0.14
CA ALA A 10 34.18 7.77 1.10
C ALA A 10 34.25 9.11 1.83
N PHE A 11 33.11 9.83 1.90
CA PHE A 11 32.91 10.96 2.80
C PHE A 11 32.03 10.51 3.97
N MET A 12 32.67 10.31 5.14
CA MET A 12 31.97 10.25 6.43
C MET A 12 31.62 11.68 6.85
N GLY A 13 30.33 12.00 6.90
CA GLY A 13 29.82 13.23 7.50
C GLY A 13 29.06 12.89 8.78
N ALA A 14 29.68 13.13 9.93
CA ALA A 14 29.05 13.05 11.23
C ALA A 14 28.12 14.25 11.42
N THR A 15 26.82 14.03 11.59
CA THR A 15 25.88 15.09 11.94
C THR A 15 25.70 15.13 13.45
N THR A 16 26.37 16.09 14.08
CA THR A 16 26.20 16.47 15.48
C THR A 16 24.83 17.12 15.67
N LEU A 17 23.97 16.51 16.51
CA LEU A 17 22.73 17.11 16.96
C LEU A 17 23.04 18.12 18.08
N VAL A 18 22.93 19.42 17.79
CA VAL A 18 23.06 20.50 18.78
C VAL A 18 21.69 20.73 19.42
N LEU A 19 21.58 20.41 20.71
CA LEU A 19 20.46 20.81 21.57
C LEU A 19 20.59 22.30 21.92
N LEU A 20 19.70 23.13 21.39
CA LEU A 20 19.54 24.52 21.83
C LEU A 20 18.55 24.57 23.01
N LEU A 21 19.10 24.68 24.22
CA LEU A 21 18.40 25.16 25.40
C LEU A 21 18.76 26.64 25.61
N SER A 22 17.81 27.51 25.32
CA SER A 22 17.75 28.91 25.77
C SER A 22 16.30 29.14 26.17
N GLY A 23 15.93 29.53 27.38
CA GLY A 23 16.55 30.53 28.24
C GLY A 23 15.46 31.56 28.54
N PHE A 24 14.56 31.28 29.48
CA PHE A 24 13.62 32.26 30.00
C PHE A 24 13.90 32.50 31.48
N LYS A 25 14.39 33.71 31.77
CA LYS A 25 14.69 34.20 33.12
C LYS A 25 13.70 35.33 33.42
N GLY A 26 12.90 35.12 34.46
CA GLY A 26 12.42 36.16 35.37
C GLY A 26 11.11 36.86 35.02
N ILE A 27 9.99 36.42 35.63
CA ILE A 27 8.95 37.32 36.12
C ILE A 27 8.49 36.87 37.52
N ASN A 28 8.80 37.74 38.48
CA ASN A 28 8.14 38.12 39.72
C ASN A 28 7.11 37.19 40.40
N SER A 29 7.40 36.89 41.67
CA SER A 29 6.45 36.38 42.65
C SER A 29 5.37 37.42 42.96
N ASN A 30 4.11 37.00 42.94
CA ASN A 30 3.09 37.41 43.91
C ASN A 30 1.95 36.38 43.91
N HIS A 31 1.52 36.05 45.12
CA HIS A 31 0.30 35.35 45.54
C HIS A 31 -0.67 34.91 44.44
N LEU A 32 -1.11 33.63 44.49
CA LEU A 32 -2.52 33.26 44.65
C LEU A 32 -2.73 31.72 44.66
N THR A 33 -3.37 31.27 45.74
CA THR A 33 -4.32 30.15 45.86
C THR A 33 -4.01 28.79 45.20
N THR A 34 -3.65 27.84 46.07
CA THR A 34 -3.88 26.40 45.91
C THR A 34 -5.33 26.15 45.48
N THR A 35 -5.52 25.89 44.18
CA THR A 35 -6.77 25.36 43.66
C THR A 35 -6.55 23.86 43.50
N HIS A 36 -7.26 23.07 44.31
CA HIS A 36 -7.37 21.64 44.11
C HIS A 36 -8.04 21.39 42.75
N LEU A 37 -7.24 21.13 41.72
CA LEU A 37 -7.73 20.49 40.51
C LEU A 37 -8.00 19.03 40.86
N VAL A 38 -9.22 18.80 41.34
CA VAL A 38 -9.87 17.50 41.30
C VAL A 38 -9.98 17.16 39.82
N TYR A 39 -9.08 16.32 39.33
CA TYR A 39 -9.18 15.66 38.02
C TYR A 39 -10.35 14.67 38.13
N ALA A 40 -11.57 15.20 38.05
CA ALA A 40 -12.80 14.45 38.00
C ALA A 40 -12.94 13.88 36.59
N GLY A 41 -12.85 12.55 36.49
CA GLY A 41 -13.36 11.80 35.35
C GLY A 41 -12.40 11.70 34.18
N LEU A 42 -11.39 10.84 34.32
CA LEU A 42 -11.10 9.88 33.25
C LEU A 42 -12.40 9.08 33.03
N ARG A 43 -13.32 9.62 32.23
CA ARG A 43 -14.22 8.74 31.49
C ARG A 43 -13.29 7.91 30.65
N ALA A 44 -13.25 6.61 30.91
CA ALA A 44 -12.82 5.66 29.92
C ALA A 44 -13.50 6.08 28.61
N SER A 45 -12.70 6.59 27.69
CA SER A 45 -13.11 6.72 26.30
C SER A 45 -13.65 5.34 25.93
N PRO A 46 -14.83 5.24 25.30
CA PRO A 46 -15.36 3.94 24.92
C PRO A 46 -14.25 3.20 24.18
N GLU A 47 -13.78 2.11 24.78
CA GLU A 47 -12.70 1.28 24.28
C GLU A 47 -12.95 1.06 22.79
N SER A 48 -12.09 1.65 21.95
CA SER A 48 -11.63 1.08 20.70
C SER A 48 -12.62 0.16 19.97
N ALA A 49 -13.81 0.67 19.62
CA ALA A 49 -14.80 -0.10 18.86
C ALA A 49 -14.23 -0.60 17.51
N TRP A 50 -13.14 0.01 17.05
CA TRP A 50 -12.38 -0.37 15.85
C TRP A 50 -11.50 -1.60 16.01
N LEU A 51 -10.95 -1.88 17.21
CA LEU A 51 -9.93 -2.93 17.38
C LEU A 51 -10.50 -4.38 17.34
N GLY A 52 -11.82 -4.53 17.31
CA GLY A 52 -12.49 -5.84 17.28
C GLY A 52 -13.31 -6.13 16.03
N LEU A 53 -13.48 -5.17 15.12
CA LEU A 53 -14.32 -5.36 13.94
C LEU A 53 -13.57 -6.12 12.85
N PRO A 54 -14.19 -7.15 12.25
CA PRO A 54 -13.61 -7.79 11.07
C PRO A 54 -13.57 -6.78 9.92
N LEU A 55 -12.46 -6.75 9.18
CA LEU A 55 -12.40 -5.99 7.93
C LEU A 55 -13.52 -6.46 7.00
N PRO A 56 -14.20 -5.55 6.29
CA PRO A 56 -15.16 -5.92 5.28
C PRO A 56 -14.40 -6.74 4.23
N PRO A 57 -14.98 -7.87 3.80
CA PRO A 57 -14.26 -8.71 2.88
C PRO A 57 -14.15 -8.02 1.52
N PRO A 58 -13.08 -8.25 0.74
CA PRO A 58 -12.95 -7.72 -0.60
C PRO A 58 -14.19 -8.01 -1.47
N PRO A 59 -14.53 -7.15 -2.43
CA PRO A 59 -15.62 -7.40 -3.36
C PRO A 59 -15.35 -8.68 -4.13
N GLU A 60 -16.42 -9.42 -4.44
CA GLU A 60 -16.34 -10.57 -5.34
C GLU A 60 -16.49 -10.08 -6.77
N ASP A 61 -15.59 -10.51 -7.64
CA ASP A 61 -15.64 -10.09 -9.03
C ASP A 61 -16.65 -10.88 -9.84
N PRO A 62 -17.35 -10.21 -10.77
CA PRO A 62 -18.23 -10.91 -11.69
C PRO A 62 -17.40 -11.90 -12.51
N LYS A 63 -17.73 -13.18 -12.34
CA LYS A 63 -17.06 -14.27 -13.03
C LYS A 63 -17.13 -14.05 -14.55
N PRO A 64 -15.99 -14.04 -15.28
CA PRO A 64 -16.04 -13.94 -16.72
C PRO A 64 -16.74 -15.17 -17.30
N ALA A 65 -17.68 -14.96 -18.24
CA ALA A 65 -18.45 -16.04 -18.88
C ALA A 65 -17.63 -16.95 -19.82
N THR A 66 -16.29 -16.81 -19.83
CA THR A 66 -15.40 -17.47 -20.79
C THR A 66 -14.62 -18.62 -20.16
N SER A 67 -14.50 -19.73 -20.91
CA SER A 67 -13.99 -21.04 -20.49
C SER A 67 -12.48 -21.17 -20.24
N ARG A 68 -11.67 -20.09 -20.27
CA ARG A 68 -10.22 -20.20 -20.04
C ARG A 68 -9.85 -19.58 -18.70
N ASP A 69 -9.47 -20.43 -17.75
CA ASP A 69 -8.89 -20.03 -16.48
C ASP A 69 -7.62 -19.19 -16.71
N PRO A 70 -7.59 -17.90 -16.33
CA PRO A 70 -6.38 -17.12 -16.43
C PRO A 70 -5.32 -17.65 -15.46
N LEU A 71 -4.08 -17.73 -15.92
CA LEU A 71 -2.92 -18.10 -15.09
C LEU A 71 -2.37 -16.91 -14.28
N LEU A 72 -2.78 -15.70 -14.63
CA LEU A 72 -2.32 -14.44 -14.07
C LEU A 72 -3.53 -13.56 -13.78
N CYS A 73 -3.55 -12.97 -12.60
CA CYS A 73 -4.59 -12.06 -12.13
C CYS A 73 -3.95 -10.77 -11.62
N LEU A 74 -4.36 -9.63 -12.17
CA LEU A 74 -3.94 -8.32 -11.70
C LEU A 74 -4.92 -7.87 -10.62
N ILE A 75 -4.40 -7.54 -9.43
CA ILE A 75 -5.23 -7.21 -8.27
C ILE A 75 -5.33 -5.70 -8.09
N THR A 76 -4.21 -4.99 -7.96
CA THR A 76 -4.21 -3.54 -7.78
C THR A 76 -2.91 -2.92 -8.31
N PRO A 77 -2.92 -1.69 -8.86
CA PRO A 77 -4.07 -0.80 -9.09
C PRO A 77 -4.80 -1.14 -10.41
N SER A 78 -5.92 -1.85 -10.30
CA SER A 78 -6.74 -2.28 -11.42
C SER A 78 -8.18 -2.43 -10.97
N SER A 79 -9.13 -2.06 -11.82
CA SER A 79 -10.52 -2.46 -11.59
C SER A 79 -10.76 -3.83 -12.20
N THR A 80 -11.68 -4.55 -11.58
CA THR A 80 -11.95 -5.95 -11.86
C THR A 80 -12.97 -6.13 -12.99
N ASP A 81 -13.80 -5.11 -13.21
CA ASP A 81 -14.66 -4.96 -14.39
C ASP A 81 -13.91 -4.39 -15.62
N LYS A 82 -12.57 -4.29 -15.55
CA LYS A 82 -11.69 -3.66 -16.56
C LYS A 82 -11.94 -2.17 -16.76
N SER A 83 -12.68 -1.51 -15.88
CA SER A 83 -12.73 -0.05 -15.83
C SER A 83 -11.40 0.52 -15.32
N VAL A 84 -11.25 1.84 -15.47
CA VAL A 84 -10.09 2.55 -14.93
C VAL A 84 -10.32 2.72 -13.44
N SER A 85 -9.59 1.97 -12.61
CA SER A 85 -9.64 2.18 -11.16
C SER A 85 -9.04 3.51 -10.81
N GLU A 86 -9.74 4.30 -10.02
CA GLU A 86 -9.15 5.48 -9.39
C GLU A 86 -8.37 5.05 -8.15
N VAL A 87 -7.18 5.64 -7.95
CA VAL A 87 -6.32 5.35 -6.79
C VAL A 87 -5.87 6.62 -6.11
N TRP A 88 -5.89 6.61 -4.78
CA TRP A 88 -5.45 7.72 -3.96
C TRP A 88 -3.93 7.93 -4.07
N SER A 89 -3.13 6.86 -4.08
CA SER A 89 -1.67 6.99 -4.04
C SER A 89 -1.06 7.39 -5.39
N SER A 90 -0.16 8.38 -5.38
CA SER A 90 0.74 8.70 -6.50
C SER A 90 1.98 7.79 -6.57
N ALA A 91 2.17 6.92 -5.58
CA ALA A 91 3.19 5.87 -5.53
C ALA A 91 2.48 4.53 -5.26
N PRO A 92 1.88 3.91 -6.29
CA PRO A 92 1.03 2.74 -6.09
C PRO A 92 1.81 1.51 -5.62
N TYR A 93 1.10 0.59 -4.98
CA TYR A 93 1.60 -0.72 -4.61
C TYR A 93 1.02 -1.76 -5.56
N PHE A 94 1.86 -2.37 -6.40
CA PHE A 94 1.40 -3.36 -7.36
C PHE A 94 1.18 -4.70 -6.67
N VAL A 95 0.03 -5.33 -6.92
CA VAL A 95 -0.25 -6.67 -6.44
C VAL A 95 -0.85 -7.49 -7.58
N TRP A 96 -0.35 -8.71 -7.73
CA TRP A 96 -0.87 -9.67 -8.69
C TRP A 96 -0.79 -11.07 -8.10
N ALA A 97 -1.53 -11.98 -8.73
CA ALA A 97 -1.52 -13.39 -8.37
C ALA A 97 -1.21 -14.25 -9.60
N GLU A 98 -0.39 -15.27 -9.38
CA GLU A 98 -0.07 -16.30 -10.38
C GLU A 98 -0.63 -17.64 -9.92
N LYS A 99 -1.33 -18.35 -10.81
CA LYS A 99 -1.91 -19.66 -10.48
C LYS A 99 -0.80 -20.70 -10.38
N PHE A 100 -0.82 -21.46 -9.29
CA PHE A 100 0.11 -22.52 -8.98
C PHE A 100 -0.13 -23.69 -9.94
N LEU A 101 0.69 -23.78 -10.98
CA LEU A 101 0.64 -24.90 -11.92
C LEU A 101 1.53 -26.07 -11.48
N ALA A 102 2.70 -25.80 -10.89
CA ALA A 102 3.60 -26.78 -10.29
C ALA A 102 4.63 -26.08 -9.37
N PRO A 103 5.17 -26.76 -8.33
CA PRO A 103 6.13 -26.16 -7.40
C PRO A 103 7.45 -25.73 -8.07
N GLU A 104 7.86 -26.39 -9.15
CA GLU A 104 9.03 -25.99 -9.96
C GLU A 104 8.81 -24.80 -10.90
N ILE A 105 7.56 -24.38 -11.15
CA ILE A 105 7.29 -23.26 -12.05
C ILE A 105 7.57 -21.95 -11.33
N ARG A 106 8.62 -21.27 -11.78
CA ARG A 106 9.02 -19.92 -11.33
C ARG A 106 8.01 -18.87 -11.80
N SER A 107 8.00 -17.71 -11.14
CA SER A 107 7.18 -16.57 -11.59
C SER A 107 7.46 -16.29 -13.06
N SER A 108 6.39 -16.18 -13.85
CA SER A 108 6.49 -15.85 -15.28
C SER A 108 6.77 -14.36 -15.48
N VAL A 109 6.51 -13.54 -14.45
CA VAL A 109 6.70 -12.09 -14.48
C VAL A 109 8.16 -11.76 -14.20
N ALA A 110 8.86 -11.21 -15.18
CA ALA A 110 10.24 -10.76 -15.05
C ALA A 110 10.35 -9.23 -14.92
N ARG A 111 9.32 -8.48 -15.32
CA ARG A 111 9.34 -7.01 -15.30
C ARG A 111 7.94 -6.44 -15.15
N ILE A 112 7.86 -5.32 -14.44
CA ILE A 112 6.68 -4.45 -14.41
C ILE A 112 7.03 -3.15 -15.12
N ALA A 113 6.10 -2.61 -15.91
CA ALA A 113 6.26 -1.31 -16.54
C ALA A 113 4.96 -0.50 -16.43
N ILE A 114 5.09 0.80 -16.18
CA ILE A 114 3.98 1.76 -16.25
C ILE A 114 4.17 2.58 -17.53
N VAL A 115 3.11 2.70 -18.31
CA VAL A 115 3.10 3.44 -19.57
C VAL A 115 1.97 4.45 -19.62
N LEU A 116 2.17 5.50 -20.41
CA LEU A 116 1.09 6.40 -20.81
C LEU A 116 0.27 5.74 -21.93
N PRO A 117 -1.07 5.62 -21.80
CA PRO A 117 -1.89 4.92 -22.79
C PRO A 117 -1.85 5.56 -24.17
N SER A 118 -1.77 6.90 -24.24
CA SER A 118 -1.82 7.67 -25.49
C SER A 118 -0.55 7.53 -26.33
N SER A 119 0.61 7.53 -25.69
CA SER A 119 1.91 7.54 -26.38
C SER A 119 2.68 6.22 -26.28
N GLN A 120 2.21 5.28 -25.46
CA GLN A 120 2.92 4.05 -25.08
C GLN A 120 4.32 4.33 -24.50
N THR A 121 4.55 5.55 -23.99
CA THR A 121 5.81 5.93 -23.36
C THR A 121 5.91 5.26 -22.00
N VAL A 122 7.00 4.52 -21.78
CA VAL A 122 7.35 3.96 -20.47
C VAL A 122 7.76 5.09 -19.54
N VAL A 123 6.98 5.32 -18.49
CA VAL A 123 7.28 6.33 -17.45
C VAL A 123 8.06 5.72 -16.29
N TRP A 124 7.92 4.42 -16.08
CA TRP A 124 8.68 3.67 -15.08
C TRP A 124 8.70 2.18 -15.42
N SER A 125 9.77 1.48 -15.04
CA SER A 125 9.79 0.02 -15.11
C SER A 125 10.82 -0.57 -14.16
N GLN A 126 10.54 -1.77 -13.66
CA GLN A 126 11.42 -2.48 -12.74
C GLN A 126 11.51 -3.95 -13.12
N ARG A 127 12.74 -4.46 -13.26
CA ARG A 127 13.01 -5.89 -13.38
C ARG A 127 12.90 -6.56 -12.02
N LEU A 128 12.30 -7.74 -12.00
CA LEU A 128 12.10 -8.52 -10.79
C LEU A 128 13.19 -9.59 -10.66
N PRO A 129 13.66 -9.87 -9.43
CA PRO A 129 14.54 -11.00 -9.18
C PRO A 129 13.80 -12.33 -9.43
N ILE A 130 14.54 -13.34 -9.88
CA ILE A 130 13.97 -14.64 -10.28
C ILE A 130 13.47 -15.44 -9.07
N ASP A 131 14.03 -15.19 -7.89
CA ASP A 131 13.83 -15.91 -6.63
C ASP A 131 12.99 -15.10 -5.63
N ARG A 132 12.09 -14.26 -6.12
CA ARG A 132 11.26 -13.42 -5.26
C ARG A 132 10.43 -14.25 -4.29
N GLU A 133 10.45 -13.83 -3.02
CA GLU A 133 9.56 -14.36 -2.00
C GLU A 133 8.11 -14.09 -2.40
N SER A 134 7.29 -15.12 -2.26
CA SER A 134 5.90 -15.11 -2.69
C SER A 134 5.00 -15.50 -1.54
N ILE A 135 3.90 -14.79 -1.35
CA ILE A 135 2.94 -15.11 -0.31
C ILE A 135 2.04 -16.23 -0.83
N THR A 136 2.27 -17.45 -0.35
CA THR A 136 1.40 -18.59 -0.63
C THR A 136 0.33 -18.70 0.45
N THR A 137 -0.93 -18.66 0.05
CA THR A 137 -2.05 -18.92 0.97
C THR A 137 -2.42 -20.40 0.85
N PRO A 138 -2.35 -21.22 1.92
CA PRO A 138 -2.60 -22.66 1.85
C PRO A 138 -3.97 -23.05 1.26
N ALA A 139 -4.94 -22.14 1.35
CA ALA A 139 -6.32 -22.33 0.88
C ALA A 139 -6.57 -21.78 -0.54
N SER A 140 -5.55 -21.39 -1.29
CA SER A 140 -5.71 -20.85 -2.64
C SER A 140 -4.71 -21.47 -3.62
N PRO A 141 -5.12 -21.75 -4.87
CA PRO A 141 -4.18 -22.09 -5.93
C PRO A 141 -3.37 -20.86 -6.37
N TRP A 142 -3.57 -19.69 -5.79
CA TRP A 142 -2.90 -18.46 -6.17
C TRP A 142 -1.66 -18.19 -5.31
N ARG A 143 -0.59 -17.77 -5.98
CA ARG A 143 0.63 -17.24 -5.39
C ARG A 143 0.61 -15.73 -5.53
N LEU A 144 0.56 -15.02 -4.40
CA LEU A 144 0.56 -13.57 -4.38
C LEU A 144 1.97 -13.02 -4.54
N GLN A 145 2.06 -11.95 -5.32
CA GLN A 145 3.26 -11.19 -5.60
C GLN A 145 2.93 -9.72 -5.46
N GLN A 146 3.92 -8.94 -5.00
CA GLN A 146 3.70 -7.54 -4.68
C GLN A 146 4.93 -6.71 -4.98
N LEU A 147 4.79 -5.43 -5.36
CA LEU A 147 5.90 -4.53 -5.63
C LEU A 147 5.55 -3.09 -5.27
N ALA A 148 6.32 -2.49 -4.37
CA ALA A 148 6.27 -1.05 -4.13
C ALA A 148 6.80 -0.30 -5.35
N TYR A 149 6.06 0.70 -5.83
CA TYR A 149 6.58 1.66 -6.79
C TYR A 149 7.69 2.50 -6.15
N ASP A 150 8.85 2.57 -6.81
CA ASP A 150 10.03 3.31 -6.35
C ASP A 150 10.43 4.49 -7.27
N GLY A 151 9.57 4.80 -8.25
CA GLY A 151 9.79 5.91 -9.18
C GLY A 151 9.38 7.27 -8.63
N VAL A 152 9.46 8.30 -9.48
CA VAL A 152 8.95 9.64 -9.18
C VAL A 152 7.43 9.59 -9.06
N ALA A 153 6.85 10.33 -8.11
CA ALA A 153 5.41 10.41 -7.91
C ALA A 153 4.66 10.62 -9.24
N LEU A 154 3.63 9.81 -9.45
CA LEU A 154 2.77 9.87 -10.63
C LEU A 154 1.87 11.13 -10.58
N GLU A 155 1.57 11.67 -11.75
CA GLU A 155 0.78 12.89 -11.93
C GLU A 155 -0.68 12.64 -11.58
N ALA A 156 -1.31 13.60 -10.90
CA ALA A 156 -2.74 13.55 -10.58
C ALA A 156 -3.60 13.62 -11.85
N GLU A 157 -4.78 13.01 -11.80
CA GLU A 157 -5.76 12.89 -12.90
C GLU A 157 -5.26 12.16 -14.16
N GLN A 158 -3.99 11.72 -14.17
CA GLN A 158 -3.40 10.99 -15.27
C GLN A 158 -3.81 9.52 -15.23
N ILE A 159 -4.21 9.00 -16.39
CA ILE A 159 -4.45 7.58 -16.60
C ILE A 159 -3.13 6.91 -16.98
N TYR A 160 -2.83 5.80 -16.32
CA TYR A 160 -1.69 4.95 -16.59
C TYR A 160 -2.15 3.54 -16.91
N VAL A 161 -1.32 2.82 -17.66
CA VAL A 161 -1.45 1.37 -17.85
C VAL A 161 -0.21 0.72 -17.25
N TRP A 162 -0.39 -0.27 -16.39
CA TRP A 162 0.71 -1.08 -15.91
C TRP A 162 0.69 -2.45 -16.57
N HIS A 163 1.86 -2.91 -17.00
CA HIS A 163 2.07 -4.16 -17.70
C HIS A 163 2.90 -5.10 -16.84
N LEU A 164 2.48 -6.37 -16.83
CA LEU A 164 3.29 -7.49 -16.38
C LEU A 164 3.93 -8.12 -17.61
N LEU A 165 5.26 -8.25 -17.59
CA LEU A 165 6.07 -8.65 -18.73
C LEU A 165 6.92 -9.86 -18.38
N ASP A 166 7.11 -10.77 -19.34
CA ASP A 166 8.03 -11.90 -19.19
C ASP A 166 9.49 -11.51 -19.49
N SER A 167 10.39 -12.50 -19.44
CA SER A 167 11.83 -12.29 -19.68
C SER A 167 12.19 -11.86 -21.10
N HIS A 168 11.24 -11.94 -22.05
CA HIS A 168 11.39 -11.51 -23.44
C HIS A 168 10.57 -10.23 -23.71
N ASP A 169 10.17 -9.52 -22.66
CA ASP A 169 9.36 -8.30 -22.73
C ASP A 169 7.97 -8.51 -23.38
N ARG A 170 7.44 -9.74 -23.37
CA ARG A 170 6.08 -10.01 -23.84
C ARG A 170 5.07 -9.73 -22.75
N SER A 171 3.95 -9.10 -23.12
CA SER A 171 2.86 -8.79 -22.21
C SER A 171 2.16 -10.07 -21.74
N LEU A 172 2.14 -10.27 -20.42
CA LEU A 172 1.40 -11.33 -19.75
C LEU A 172 0.03 -10.86 -19.29
N GLY A 173 -0.11 -9.56 -19.00
CA GLY A 173 -1.35 -8.91 -18.61
C GLY A 173 -1.14 -7.43 -18.37
N SER A 174 -2.24 -6.66 -18.34
CA SER A 174 -2.19 -5.22 -18.11
C SER A 174 -3.43 -4.71 -17.41
N GLY A 175 -3.28 -3.67 -16.60
CA GLY A 175 -4.36 -2.99 -15.89
C GLY A 175 -4.26 -1.49 -16.09
N SER A 176 -5.41 -0.80 -16.03
CA SER A 176 -5.47 0.66 -16.14
C SER A 176 -5.91 1.27 -14.81
N PHE A 177 -5.29 2.37 -14.44
CA PHE A 177 -5.68 3.15 -13.27
C PHE A 177 -5.50 4.64 -13.53
N ARG A 178 -6.23 5.45 -12.76
CA ARG A 178 -6.10 6.90 -12.71
C ARG A 178 -5.64 7.30 -11.33
N VAL A 179 -4.62 8.15 -11.24
CA VAL A 179 -4.28 8.81 -9.98
C VAL A 179 -5.34 9.87 -9.70
N MET A 180 -5.93 9.84 -8.52
CA MET A 180 -6.97 10.76 -8.09
C MET A 180 -6.55 12.23 -8.17
N ALA A 181 -7.52 13.13 -8.30
CA ALA A 181 -7.26 14.58 -8.29
C ALA A 181 -6.60 15.03 -6.98
N LEU A 182 -5.68 16.00 -7.08
CA LEU A 182 -4.87 16.46 -5.94
C LEU A 182 -5.71 17.01 -4.77
N ALA A 183 -6.84 17.66 -5.06
CA ALA A 183 -7.73 18.19 -4.02
C ALA A 183 -8.36 17.06 -3.20
N GLU A 184 -8.81 15.99 -3.86
CA GLU A 184 -9.42 14.83 -3.22
C GLU A 184 -8.36 13.98 -2.50
N GLN A 185 -7.18 13.80 -3.09
CA GLN A 185 -6.04 13.18 -2.42
C GLN A 185 -5.73 13.85 -1.08
N ARG A 186 -5.67 15.19 -1.06
CA ARG A 186 -5.40 15.96 0.17
C ARG A 186 -6.50 15.79 1.21
N ALA A 187 -7.77 15.76 0.79
CA ALA A 187 -8.88 15.53 1.71
C ALA A 187 -8.75 14.15 2.37
N ILE A 188 -8.53 13.10 1.57
CA ILE A 188 -8.33 11.73 2.07
C ILE A 188 -7.08 11.63 2.95
N THR A 189 -5.97 12.27 2.57
CA THR A 189 -4.76 12.30 3.39
C THR A 189 -5.01 12.94 4.75
N ALA A 190 -5.78 14.03 4.81
CA ALA A 190 -6.13 14.68 6.06
C ALA A 190 -7.00 13.77 6.95
N GLU A 191 -8.00 13.10 6.36
CA GLU A 191 -8.84 12.15 7.08
C GLU A 191 -8.05 10.93 7.60
N LEU A 192 -7.14 10.38 6.79
CA LEU A 192 -6.26 9.28 7.20
C LEU A 192 -5.28 9.69 8.30
N ALA A 193 -4.82 10.95 8.31
CA ALA A 193 -4.00 11.48 9.39
C ALA A 193 -4.78 11.55 10.71
N SER A 194 -6.06 11.95 10.66
CA SER A 194 -6.94 11.92 11.85
C SER A 194 -7.17 10.48 12.34
N VAL A 195 -7.39 9.51 11.44
CA VAL A 195 -7.50 8.09 11.81
C VAL A 195 -6.23 7.61 12.52
N GLU A 196 -5.06 7.98 12.01
CA GLU A 196 -3.77 7.62 12.60
C GLU A 196 -3.56 8.26 13.98
N GLU A 197 -3.86 9.55 14.13
CA GLU A 197 -3.76 10.28 15.40
C GLU A 197 -4.69 9.68 16.47
N ASP A 198 -5.95 9.41 16.12
CA ASP A 198 -6.95 8.83 17.02
C ASP A 198 -6.52 7.42 17.49
N MET A 199 -5.97 6.61 16.59
CA MET A 199 -5.46 5.27 16.90
C MET A 199 -4.18 5.33 17.73
N ALA A 200 -3.26 6.24 17.41
CA ALA A 200 -2.02 6.44 18.16
C ALA A 200 -2.30 6.91 19.60
N ASN A 201 -3.29 7.78 19.80
CA ASN A 201 -3.76 8.21 21.13
C ASN A 201 -4.33 7.06 21.96
N GLN A 202 -4.79 5.98 21.30
CA GLN A 202 -5.22 4.73 21.93
C GLN A 202 -4.08 3.71 22.08
N SER A 203 -2.83 4.12 21.85
CA SER A 203 -1.65 3.25 21.89
C SER A 203 -1.70 2.09 20.90
N ALA A 204 -2.40 2.26 19.77
CA ALA A 204 -2.44 1.27 18.71
C ALA A 204 -1.06 1.07 18.08
N THR A 205 -0.77 -0.17 17.70
CA THR A 205 0.42 -0.54 16.94
C THR A 205 0.32 -0.09 15.49
N ALA A 206 1.46 -0.02 14.78
CA ALA A 206 1.49 0.31 13.36
C ALA A 206 0.61 -0.62 12.50
N ALA A 207 0.55 -1.91 12.85
CA ALA A 207 -0.27 -2.88 12.12
C ALA A 207 -1.79 -2.68 12.37
N GLU A 208 -2.17 -2.22 13.56
CA GLU A 208 -3.57 -1.86 13.88
C GLU A 208 -3.98 -0.54 13.20
N ILE A 209 -3.09 0.45 13.17
CA ILE A 209 -3.28 1.69 12.41
C ILE A 209 -3.48 1.36 10.92
N ALA A 210 -2.64 0.49 10.36
CA ALA A 210 -2.78 0.08 8.97
C ALA A 210 -4.11 -0.65 8.70
N ALA A 211 -4.55 -1.52 9.61
CA ALA A 211 -5.88 -2.13 9.54
C ALA A 211 -7.01 -1.10 9.53
N ALA A 212 -6.94 -0.07 10.39
CA ALA A 212 -7.92 1.01 10.40
C ALA A 212 -7.91 1.81 9.08
N LYS A 213 -6.74 2.02 8.46
CA LYS A 213 -6.65 2.65 7.14
C LYS A 213 -7.24 1.77 6.03
N VAL A 214 -7.03 0.45 6.07
CA VAL A 214 -7.69 -0.50 5.15
C VAL A 214 -9.21 -0.42 5.29
N GLN A 215 -9.72 -0.42 6.53
CA GLN A 215 -11.14 -0.24 6.83
C GLN A 215 -11.68 1.07 6.24
N TYR A 216 -10.98 2.19 6.48
CA TYR A 216 -11.33 3.51 5.97
C TYR A 216 -11.55 3.52 4.44
N PHE A 217 -10.63 2.89 3.69
CA PHE A 217 -10.74 2.81 2.24
C PHE A 217 -11.88 1.89 1.79
N ALA A 218 -12.02 0.73 2.44
CA ALA A 218 -13.06 -0.23 2.12
C ALA A 218 -14.49 0.33 2.37
N ASP A 219 -14.69 1.07 3.45
CA ASP A 219 -15.98 1.72 3.75
C ASP A 219 -16.37 2.75 2.69
N ARG A 220 -15.38 3.37 2.04
CA ARG A 220 -15.55 4.30 0.91
C ARG A 220 -15.56 3.61 -0.45
N GLN A 221 -15.58 2.27 -0.49
CA GLN A 221 -15.50 1.46 -1.71
C GLN A 221 -14.22 1.70 -2.54
N MET A 222 -13.17 2.23 -1.92
CA MET A 222 -11.85 2.46 -2.53
C MET A 222 -11.00 1.18 -2.44
N TRP A 223 -11.49 0.11 -3.05
CA TRP A 223 -10.94 -1.23 -2.85
C TRP A 223 -9.50 -1.40 -3.35
N ALA A 224 -9.13 -0.71 -4.43
CA ALA A 224 -7.75 -0.72 -4.91
C ALA A 224 -6.78 -0.17 -3.85
N ASP A 225 -7.14 0.93 -3.16
CA ASP A 225 -6.34 1.51 -2.09
C ASP A 225 -6.39 0.68 -0.81
N ALA A 226 -7.54 0.09 -0.47
CA ALA A 226 -7.65 -0.84 0.66
C ALA A 226 -6.70 -2.04 0.50
N MET A 227 -6.65 -2.63 -0.70
CA MET A 227 -5.73 -3.74 -1.00
C MET A 227 -4.27 -3.27 -0.97
N GLN A 228 -3.94 -2.16 -1.64
CA GLN A 228 -2.59 -1.58 -1.63
C GLN A 228 -2.08 -1.34 -0.21
N MET A 229 -2.89 -0.69 0.61
CA MET A 229 -2.58 -0.42 2.01
C MET A 229 -2.30 -1.72 2.77
N SER A 230 -3.13 -2.75 2.57
CA SER A 230 -2.95 -4.03 3.26
C SER A 230 -1.62 -4.71 2.94
N PHE A 231 -1.13 -4.63 1.69
CA PHE A 231 0.14 -5.25 1.27
C PHE A 231 1.38 -4.37 1.49
N SER A 232 1.20 -3.08 1.77
CA SER A 232 2.30 -2.16 2.07
C SER A 232 2.92 -2.36 3.47
N VAL A 233 2.25 -3.13 4.35
CA VAL A 233 2.67 -3.36 5.74
C VAL A 233 3.70 -4.49 5.81
N GLU A 234 4.89 -4.18 6.31
CA GLU A 234 5.98 -5.15 6.45
C GLU A 234 5.66 -6.29 7.44
N ALA A 235 5.04 -5.95 8.58
CA ALA A 235 4.60 -6.89 9.61
C ALA A 235 3.08 -6.82 9.79
N PRO A 236 2.29 -7.45 8.90
CA PRO A 236 0.83 -7.37 8.95
C PRO A 236 0.29 -8.06 10.21
N SER A 237 -0.76 -7.47 10.80
CA SER A 237 -1.51 -8.10 11.88
C SER A 237 -2.25 -9.33 11.38
N THR A 238 -2.69 -10.21 12.29
CA THR A 238 -3.54 -11.38 11.95
C THR A 238 -4.78 -10.98 11.14
N LEU A 239 -5.35 -9.81 11.42
CA LEU A 239 -6.49 -9.26 10.68
C LEU A 239 -6.11 -8.96 9.21
N LEU A 240 -4.98 -8.30 8.99
CA LEU A 240 -4.47 -7.99 7.65
C LEU A 240 -4.07 -9.26 6.90
N VAL A 241 -3.39 -10.21 7.54
CA VAL A 241 -3.07 -11.52 6.93
C VAL A 241 -4.33 -12.23 6.48
N LYS A 242 -5.38 -12.24 7.31
CA LYS A 242 -6.66 -12.83 6.96
C LYS A 242 -7.28 -12.12 5.76
N PHE A 243 -7.30 -10.78 5.75
CA PHE A 243 -7.79 -9.99 4.63
C PHE A 243 -7.03 -10.29 3.33
N GLN A 244 -5.70 -10.21 3.36
CA GLN A 244 -4.82 -10.55 2.24
C GLN A 244 -5.10 -11.95 1.69
N SER A 245 -5.32 -12.94 2.58
CA SER A 245 -5.56 -14.33 2.16
C SER A 245 -6.87 -14.55 1.41
N GLN A 246 -7.85 -13.65 1.57
CA GLN A 246 -9.14 -13.75 0.90
C GLN A 246 -9.13 -13.13 -0.50
N ILE A 247 -8.20 -12.19 -0.76
CA ILE A 247 -8.14 -11.43 -2.00
C ILE A 247 -8.06 -12.33 -3.24
N PRO A 248 -7.14 -13.31 -3.35
CA PRO A 248 -7.03 -14.10 -4.57
C PRO A 248 -8.30 -14.88 -4.90
N ASN A 249 -8.99 -15.42 -3.89
CA ASN A 249 -10.20 -16.21 -4.13
C ASN A 249 -11.41 -15.34 -4.51
N ARG A 250 -11.43 -14.08 -4.08
CA ARG A 250 -12.54 -13.14 -4.34
C ARG A 250 -12.35 -12.33 -5.62
N VAL A 251 -11.11 -11.92 -5.88
CA VAL A 251 -10.73 -11.05 -7.00
C VAL A 251 -10.31 -11.87 -8.21
N CYS A 252 -9.45 -12.88 -8.00
CA CYS A 252 -8.92 -13.67 -9.12
C CYS A 252 -9.82 -14.85 -9.51
N GLY A 253 -11.07 -14.86 -9.05
CA GLY A 253 -11.97 -16.00 -9.16
C GLY A 253 -11.94 -16.65 -10.55
N THR A 254 -11.59 -17.94 -10.58
CA THR A 254 -11.93 -18.84 -11.69
C THR A 254 -13.38 -19.34 -11.52
N PRO A 255 -14.08 -19.75 -12.59
CA PRO A 255 -15.43 -20.31 -12.56
C PRO A 255 -15.75 -21.19 -11.35
#